data_AF-A0A822H609-F1
#
_entry.id   AF-A0A822H609-F1
#
_cell.length_a   1.000
_cell.length_b   1.000
_cell.length_c   1.000
_cell.angle_alpha   90.00
_cell.angle_beta   90.00
_cell.angle_gamma   90.00
#
_symmetry.space_group_name_H-M   'P 1'
#
loop_
_entity.id
_entity.type
_entity.pdbx_description
1 polymer ?
#
loop_
_entity_poly.entity_id
_entity_poly.type
_entity_poly.pdbx_seq_one_letter_code
_entity_poly.pdbx_strand_id
1 'polypeptide(L)'
;MLVIMIDEQLTPIYLKSSLCKTELSGEELAANCVNVLESFGLTKSMLQDKLTGGAVDGAYIHMNINEHLCNNIGIQQNWLKISWDVAHLLELAIDDTQNQKKFNWLQMIIKTCAEVMKKYSYGKQYEFLIQAAEEIQEDILQPKQFHVTRFVSSQLRVYETILRNWKTLYVLQEKDDVNMALSHGDISTRTRQKLDAQQKPGDKDVDSVA
;
A
#
# COMPACT_ATOMS: atom_id res chain seq x y z
N MET A 1 -13.68 13.83 -7.63
CA MET A 1 -13.61 14.94 -6.66
C MET A 1 -13.78 16.22 -7.45
N LEU A 2 -14.63 17.14 -7.00
CA LEU A 2 -14.77 18.47 -7.58
C LEU A 2 -14.10 19.47 -6.66
N VAL A 3 -13.33 20.41 -7.20
CA VAL A 3 -12.75 21.50 -6.41
C VAL A 3 -13.46 22.77 -6.85
N ILE A 4 -14.11 23.45 -5.91
CA ILE A 4 -14.78 24.73 -6.17
C ILE A 4 -14.13 25.84 -5.36
N MET A 5 -14.17 27.05 -5.90
CA MET A 5 -13.73 28.24 -5.19
C MET A 5 -14.93 28.86 -4.46
N ILE A 6 -14.85 28.94 -3.14
CA ILE A 6 -15.84 29.61 -2.27
C ILE A 6 -15.05 30.61 -1.45
N ASP A 7 -15.42 31.89 -1.51
CA ASP A 7 -14.77 32.97 -0.75
C ASP A 7 -13.24 32.96 -0.89
N GLU A 8 -12.75 32.84 -2.13
CA GLU A 8 -11.32 32.76 -2.49
C GLU A 8 -10.58 31.51 -1.97
N GLN A 9 -11.29 30.56 -1.34
CA GLN A 9 -10.73 29.29 -0.88
C GLN A 9 -11.09 28.14 -1.79
N LEU A 10 -10.08 27.33 -2.14
CA LEU A 10 -10.29 26.07 -2.86
C LEU A 10 -10.82 25.01 -1.91
N THR A 11 -12.08 24.62 -2.11
CA THR A 11 -12.76 23.62 -1.29
C THR A 11 -12.94 22.33 -2.08
N PRO A 12 -12.31 21.21 -1.67
CA PRO A 12 -12.54 19.91 -2.27
C PRO A 12 -13.88 19.35 -1.81
N ILE A 13 -14.73 19.00 -2.76
CA ILE A 13 -16.01 18.34 -2.55
C ILE A 13 -15.96 16.95 -3.18
N TYR A 14 -16.17 15.95 -2.34
CA TYR A 14 -16.39 14.59 -2.82
C TYR A 14 -17.83 14.46 -3.32
N LEU A 15 -17.99 14.19 -4.62
CA LEU A 15 -19.31 14.02 -5.23
C LEU A 15 -19.75 12.56 -5.16
N LYS A 16 -19.00 11.66 -5.78
CA LYS A 16 -19.39 10.25 -5.93
C LYS A 16 -18.18 9.35 -6.18
N SER A 17 -18.29 8.10 -5.74
CA SER A 17 -17.56 6.96 -6.30
C SER A 17 -18.59 6.02 -6.92
N SER A 18 -18.39 5.73 -8.20
CA SER A 18 -19.21 4.78 -8.95
C SER A 18 -18.35 3.58 -9.29
N LEU A 19 -18.91 2.38 -9.18
CA LEU A 19 -18.31 1.21 -9.80
C LEU A 19 -18.46 1.35 -11.32
N CYS A 20 -17.35 1.60 -12.00
CA CYS A 20 -17.31 1.53 -13.45
C CYS A 20 -17.24 0.06 -13.88
N LYS A 21 -17.98 -0.31 -14.93
CA LYS A 21 -17.77 -1.60 -15.59
C LYS A 21 -16.33 -1.64 -16.13
N THR A 22 -15.73 -2.82 -16.21
CA THR A 22 -14.30 -3.02 -16.50
C THR A 22 -13.85 -2.60 -17.90
N GLU A 23 -14.78 -2.18 -18.78
CA GLU A 23 -14.52 -1.86 -20.19
C GLU A 23 -15.27 -0.59 -20.62
N LEU A 24 -15.09 0.53 -19.91
CA LEU A 24 -15.63 1.79 -20.39
C LEU A 24 -14.68 2.46 -21.38
N SER A 25 -15.23 2.88 -22.50
CA SER A 25 -14.57 3.78 -23.45
C SER A 25 -14.39 5.19 -22.84
N GLY A 26 -13.47 5.99 -23.41
CA GLY A 26 -13.30 7.38 -23.01
C GLY A 26 -14.58 8.22 -23.13
N GLU A 27 -15.42 7.92 -24.12
CA GLU A 27 -16.73 8.54 -24.32
C GLU A 27 -17.70 8.24 -23.18
N GLU A 28 -17.83 6.96 -22.81
CA GLU A 28 -18.72 6.54 -21.72
C GLU A 28 -18.25 7.10 -20.37
N LEU A 29 -16.93 7.19 -20.17
CA LEU A 29 -16.34 7.83 -19.00
C LEU A 29 -16.67 9.32 -18.94
N ALA A 30 -16.53 10.05 -20.04
CA ALA A 30 -16.90 11.46 -20.12
C ALA A 30 -18.39 11.67 -19.84
N ALA A 31 -19.25 10.84 -20.45
CA ALA A 31 -20.69 10.89 -20.20
C ALA A 31 -21.03 10.62 -18.73
N ASN A 32 -20.38 9.64 -18.10
CA ASN A 32 -20.55 9.36 -16.68
C ASN A 32 -20.11 10.56 -15.82
N CYS A 33 -18.98 11.19 -16.13
CA CYS A 33 -18.54 12.41 -15.43
C CYS A 33 -19.58 13.52 -15.51
N VAL A 34 -20.12 13.81 -16.70
CA VAL A 34 -21.16 14.83 -16.89
C VAL A 34 -22.44 14.46 -16.13
N ASN A 35 -22.91 13.23 -16.25
CA ASN A 35 -24.10 12.74 -15.54
C ASN A 35 -23.96 12.86 -14.01
N VAL A 36 -22.76 12.59 -13.47
CA VAL A 36 -22.49 12.80 -12.05
C VAL A 36 -22.60 14.29 -11.71
N LEU A 37 -21.96 15.18 -12.45
CA LEU A 37 -22.02 16.63 -12.19
C LEU A 37 -23.47 17.16 -12.26
N GLU A 38 -24.23 16.75 -13.29
CA GLU A 38 -25.64 17.12 -13.45
C GLU A 38 -26.52 16.60 -12.31
N SER A 39 -26.24 15.39 -11.78
CA SER A 39 -26.98 14.86 -10.62
C SER A 39 -26.81 15.68 -9.33
N PHE A 40 -25.77 16.54 -9.28
CA PHE A 40 -25.56 17.52 -8.20
C PHE A 40 -26.05 18.93 -8.57
N GLY A 41 -26.82 19.06 -9.66
CA GLY A 41 -27.40 20.33 -10.11
C GLY A 41 -26.47 21.19 -10.96
N LEU A 42 -25.28 20.69 -11.35
CA LEU A 42 -24.37 21.41 -12.25
C LEU A 42 -24.82 21.21 -13.69
N THR A 43 -25.61 22.14 -14.21
CA THR A 43 -26.14 22.07 -15.57
C THR A 43 -25.03 22.19 -16.61
N LYS A 44 -25.26 21.64 -17.81
CA LYS A 44 -24.34 21.76 -18.95
C LYS A 44 -23.92 23.21 -19.25
N SER A 45 -24.83 24.17 -19.16
CA SER A 45 -24.52 25.60 -19.34
C SER A 45 -23.55 26.12 -18.28
N MET A 46 -23.71 25.71 -17.02
CA MET A 46 -22.75 26.07 -15.96
C MET A 46 -21.38 25.45 -16.22
N LEU A 47 -21.35 24.20 -16.69
CA LEU A 47 -20.09 23.52 -17.02
C LEU A 47 -19.37 24.21 -18.18
N GLN A 48 -20.09 24.65 -19.21
CA GLN A 48 -19.51 25.40 -20.33
C GLN A 48 -18.77 26.66 -19.87
N ASP A 49 -19.34 27.38 -18.91
CA ASP A 49 -18.81 28.66 -18.44
C ASP A 49 -17.79 28.54 -17.31
N LYS A 50 -17.83 27.45 -16.53
CA LYS A 50 -17.11 27.35 -15.24
C LYS A 50 -16.13 26.19 -15.14
N LEU A 51 -16.26 25.15 -15.97
CA LEU A 51 -15.34 24.02 -15.93
C LEU A 51 -14.06 24.35 -16.71
N THR A 52 -12.97 24.61 -15.99
CA THR A 52 -11.70 25.06 -16.58
C THR A 52 -10.60 24.00 -16.55
N GLY A 53 -10.73 22.97 -15.71
CA GLY A 53 -9.72 21.92 -15.64
C GLY A 53 -10.11 20.70 -14.83
N GLY A 54 -9.20 19.73 -14.85
CA GLY A 54 -9.31 18.48 -14.11
C GLY A 54 -7.98 17.74 -14.05
N ALA A 55 -7.86 16.83 -13.10
CA ALA A 55 -6.73 15.92 -12.98
C ALA A 55 -7.24 14.48 -13.04
N VAL A 56 -6.55 13.63 -13.79
CA VAL A 56 -6.92 12.23 -13.99
C VAL A 56 -5.67 11.34 -14.03
N ASP A 57 -5.85 10.05 -13.79
CA ASP A 57 -4.83 9.03 -14.06
C ASP A 57 -4.44 9.02 -15.55
N GLY A 58 -3.19 8.67 -15.86
CA GLY A 58 -2.65 8.62 -17.21
C GLY A 58 -3.47 7.74 -18.17
N ALA A 59 -4.07 6.65 -17.67
CA ALA A 59 -4.93 5.79 -18.46
C ALA A 59 -6.10 6.55 -19.11
N TYR A 60 -6.71 7.51 -18.38
CA TYR A 60 -7.81 8.32 -18.91
C TYR A 60 -7.35 9.31 -19.97
N ILE A 61 -6.10 9.80 -19.87
CA ILE A 61 -5.51 10.69 -20.89
C ILE A 61 -5.31 9.91 -22.20
N HIS A 62 -4.84 8.67 -22.12
CA HIS A 62 -4.72 7.78 -23.29
C HIS A 62 -6.07 7.44 -23.92
N MET A 63 -7.17 7.53 -23.15
CA MET A 63 -8.54 7.39 -23.64
C MET A 63 -9.13 8.69 -24.20
N ASN A 64 -8.33 9.74 -24.41
CA ASN A 64 -8.76 11.04 -24.92
C ASN A 64 -9.92 11.67 -24.11
N ILE A 65 -9.93 11.48 -22.78
CA ILE A 65 -11.03 11.95 -21.92
C ILE A 65 -11.31 13.45 -22.07
N ASN A 66 -10.29 14.27 -22.33
CA ASN A 66 -10.45 15.71 -22.52
C ASN A 66 -11.31 16.03 -23.75
N GLU A 67 -11.03 15.37 -24.88
CA GLU A 67 -11.79 15.55 -26.11
C GLU A 67 -13.24 15.11 -25.92
N HIS A 68 -13.45 13.95 -25.30
CA HIS A 68 -14.79 13.44 -25.04
C HIS A 68 -15.58 14.35 -24.08
N LEU A 69 -14.96 14.88 -23.02
CA LEU A 69 -15.59 15.87 -22.13
C LEU A 69 -15.94 17.17 -22.87
N CYS A 70 -15.01 17.68 -23.69
CA CYS A 70 -15.23 18.89 -24.46
C CYS A 70 -16.39 18.73 -25.44
N ASN A 71 -16.44 17.61 -26.16
CA ASN A 71 -17.52 17.30 -27.10
C ASN A 71 -18.87 17.11 -26.38
N ASN A 72 -18.87 16.42 -25.24
CA ASN A 72 -20.08 16.15 -24.47
C ASN A 72 -20.66 17.45 -23.87
N ILE A 73 -19.80 18.32 -23.32
CA ILE A 73 -20.21 19.60 -22.72
C ILE A 73 -20.46 20.68 -23.79
N GLY A 74 -19.80 20.58 -24.95
CA GLY A 74 -19.86 21.59 -26.01
C GLY A 74 -18.93 22.78 -25.77
N ILE A 75 -17.72 22.53 -25.28
CA ILE A 75 -16.66 23.54 -25.07
C ILE A 75 -15.48 23.31 -26.01
N GLN A 76 -14.71 24.36 -26.27
CA GLN A 76 -13.49 24.27 -27.07
C GLN A 76 -12.40 23.52 -26.32
N GLN A 77 -11.59 22.71 -27.03
CA GLN A 77 -10.55 21.88 -26.40
C GLN A 77 -9.47 22.66 -25.65
N ASN A 78 -9.25 23.93 -26.01
CA ASN A 78 -8.29 24.81 -25.32
C ASN A 78 -8.84 25.43 -24.03
N TRP A 79 -10.15 25.36 -23.78
CA TRP A 79 -10.80 25.87 -22.57
C TRP A 79 -10.58 24.93 -21.38
N LEU A 80 -10.76 23.62 -21.59
CA LEU A 80 -10.62 22.60 -20.56
C LEU A 80 -9.19 22.05 -20.53
N LYS A 81 -8.50 22.25 -19.41
CA LYS A 81 -7.18 21.65 -19.18
C LYS A 81 -7.27 20.40 -18.31
N ILE A 82 -7.09 19.24 -18.92
CA ILE A 82 -6.91 17.99 -18.18
C ILE A 82 -5.42 17.70 -18.06
N SER A 83 -4.95 17.51 -16.83
CA SER A 83 -3.57 17.14 -16.53
C SER A 83 -3.47 15.75 -15.90
N TRP A 84 -2.26 15.22 -15.91
CA TRP A 84 -1.91 14.06 -15.11
C TRP A 84 -2.11 14.38 -13.64
N ASP A 85 -2.67 13.43 -12.90
CA ASP A 85 -2.69 13.49 -11.45
C ASP A 85 -1.25 13.47 -10.91
N VAL A 86 -0.95 14.42 -10.03
CA VAL A 86 0.41 14.62 -9.49
C VAL A 86 0.86 13.40 -8.69
N ALA A 87 -0.06 12.72 -8.00
CA ALA A 87 0.28 11.55 -7.22
C ALA A 87 0.60 10.33 -8.12
N HIS A 88 -0.04 10.22 -9.29
CA HIS A 88 0.33 9.24 -10.31
C HIS A 88 1.69 9.56 -10.97
N LEU A 89 2.00 10.83 -11.24
CA LEU A 89 3.34 11.21 -11.73
C LEU A 89 4.44 10.86 -10.71
N LEU A 90 4.16 11.05 -9.42
CA LEU A 90 5.10 10.68 -8.37
C LEU A 90 5.31 9.15 -8.29
N GLU A 91 4.25 8.37 -8.51
CA GLU A 91 4.33 6.91 -8.60
C GLU A 91 5.23 6.48 -9.76
N LEU A 92 5.00 7.02 -10.96
CA LEU A 92 5.85 6.73 -12.13
C LEU A 92 7.32 7.11 -11.87
N ALA A 93 7.57 8.26 -11.25
CA ALA A 93 8.94 8.67 -10.90
C ALA A 93 9.61 7.72 -9.90
N ILE A 94 8.84 7.19 -8.94
CA ILE A 94 9.34 6.21 -7.97
C ILE A 94 9.63 4.89 -8.67
N ASP A 95 8.72 4.40 -9.51
CA ASP A 95 8.89 3.15 -10.26
C ASP A 95 10.10 3.25 -11.21
N ASP A 96 10.23 4.35 -11.97
CA ASP A 96 11.37 4.61 -12.84
C ASP A 96 12.69 4.64 -12.07
N THR A 97 12.69 5.24 -10.88
CA THR A 97 13.88 5.25 -10.00
C THR A 97 14.19 3.84 -9.52
N GLN A 98 13.18 3.13 -9.04
CA GLN A 98 13.27 1.80 -8.47
C GLN A 98 13.71 0.72 -9.48
N ASN A 99 13.39 0.90 -10.76
CA ASN A 99 13.72 -0.03 -11.84
C ASN A 99 15.13 0.16 -12.42
N GLN A 100 15.88 1.18 -11.99
CA GLN A 100 17.27 1.34 -12.46
C GLN A 100 18.16 0.24 -11.87
N LYS A 101 19.03 -0.36 -12.70
CA LYS A 101 19.93 -1.47 -12.30
C LYS A 101 20.74 -1.22 -11.02
N LYS A 102 21.14 0.03 -10.77
CA LYS A 102 21.89 0.43 -9.56
C LYS A 102 21.09 0.31 -8.25
N PHE A 103 19.76 0.22 -8.35
CA PHE A 103 18.84 0.05 -7.23
C PHE A 103 18.23 -1.36 -7.16
N ASN A 104 18.82 -2.36 -7.83
CA ASN A 104 18.36 -3.76 -7.72
C ASN A 104 18.31 -4.26 -6.26
N TRP A 105 19.19 -3.77 -5.39
CA TRP A 105 19.17 -4.09 -3.97
C TRP A 105 17.88 -3.63 -3.28
N LEU A 106 17.32 -2.49 -3.70
CA LEU A 106 16.06 -1.96 -3.17
C LEU A 106 14.88 -2.86 -3.57
N GLN A 107 14.87 -3.35 -4.81
CA GLN A 107 13.89 -4.35 -5.26
C GLN A 107 13.97 -5.64 -4.45
N MET A 108 15.18 -6.09 -4.10
CA MET A 108 15.35 -7.26 -3.24
C MET A 108 14.79 -7.02 -1.84
N ILE A 109 15.00 -5.84 -1.26
CA ILE A 109 14.43 -5.47 0.04
C ILE A 109 12.90 -5.43 -0.04
N ILE A 110 12.33 -4.73 -1.04
CA ILE A 110 10.87 -4.66 -1.25
C ILE A 110 10.27 -6.07 -1.34
N LYS A 111 10.88 -6.93 -2.16
CA LYS A 111 10.44 -8.32 -2.31
C LYS A 111 10.49 -9.09 -0.99
N THR A 112 11.60 -8.95 -0.25
CA THR A 112 11.77 -9.61 1.06
C THR A 112 10.72 -9.13 2.05
N CYS A 113 10.50 -7.82 2.15
CA CYS A 113 9.44 -7.23 2.95
C CYS A 113 8.07 -7.81 2.54
N ALA A 114 7.77 -7.86 1.24
CA ALA A 114 6.48 -8.36 0.76
C ALA A 114 6.25 -9.82 1.14
N GLU A 115 7.28 -10.67 1.02
CA GLU A 115 7.24 -12.08 1.38
C GLU A 115 7.04 -12.27 2.89
N VAL A 116 7.79 -11.54 3.72
CA VAL A 116 7.64 -11.57 5.19
C VAL A 116 6.22 -11.16 5.59
N MET A 117 5.73 -10.04 5.08
CA MET A 117 4.40 -9.55 5.43
C MET A 117 3.32 -10.52 4.99
N LYS A 118 3.43 -11.09 3.78
CA LYS A 118 2.50 -12.10 3.27
C LYS A 118 2.51 -13.36 4.13
N LYS A 119 3.70 -13.87 4.52
CA LYS A 119 3.85 -15.07 5.36
C LYS A 119 3.07 -14.93 6.66
N TYR A 120 3.15 -13.77 7.31
CA TYR A 120 2.54 -13.53 8.61
C TYR A 120 1.20 -12.78 8.55
N SER A 121 0.61 -12.53 7.38
CA SER A 121 -0.65 -11.77 7.29
C SER A 121 -1.88 -12.53 7.84
N TYR A 122 -1.87 -13.86 7.83
CA TYR A 122 -3.04 -14.67 8.22
C TYR A 122 -2.67 -16.11 8.57
N GLY A 123 -3.62 -16.82 9.21
CA GLY A 123 -3.52 -18.25 9.52
C GLY A 123 -2.49 -18.59 10.58
N LYS A 124 -1.99 -19.83 10.55
CA LYS A 124 -1.09 -20.38 11.57
C LYS A 124 0.20 -19.58 11.77
N GLN A 125 0.73 -19.00 10.70
CA GLN A 125 1.94 -18.18 10.77
C GLN A 125 1.67 -16.87 11.54
N TYR A 126 0.49 -16.29 11.39
CA TYR A 126 0.10 -15.11 12.17
C TYR A 126 -0.09 -15.44 13.65
N GLU A 127 -0.62 -16.62 13.99
CA GLU A 127 -0.71 -17.10 15.37
C GLU A 127 0.67 -17.24 16.01
N PHE A 128 1.64 -17.78 15.27
CA PHE A 128 3.04 -17.84 15.74
C PHE A 128 3.63 -16.44 15.96
N LEU A 129 3.30 -15.48 15.10
CA LEU A 129 3.71 -14.08 15.27
C LEU A 129 3.17 -13.48 16.59
N ILE A 130 1.90 -13.74 16.91
CA ILE A 130 1.29 -13.30 18.17
C ILE A 130 1.98 -13.97 19.37
N GLN A 131 2.17 -15.30 19.33
CA GLN A 131 2.83 -16.03 20.42
C GLN A 131 4.25 -15.55 20.68
N ALA A 132 5.04 -15.32 19.63
CA ALA A 132 6.38 -14.77 19.77
C ALA A 132 6.39 -13.35 20.35
N ALA A 133 5.35 -12.55 20.08
CA ALA A 133 5.21 -11.22 20.65
C ALA A 133 4.90 -11.28 22.16
N GLU A 134 4.00 -12.17 22.55
CA GLU A 134 3.66 -12.43 23.95
C GLU A 134 4.87 -12.90 24.77
N GLU A 135 5.70 -13.78 24.21
CA GLU A 135 6.92 -14.27 24.87
C GLU A 135 7.93 -13.16 25.17
N ILE A 136 8.06 -12.18 24.27
CA ILE A 136 8.97 -11.04 24.46
C ILE A 136 8.29 -9.80 25.05
N GLN A 137 7.00 -9.92 25.40
CA GLN A 137 6.17 -8.85 25.97
C GLN A 137 6.16 -7.55 25.13
N GLU A 138 6.08 -7.69 23.80
CA GLU A 138 5.98 -6.56 22.87
C GLU A 138 4.63 -6.55 22.16
N ASP A 139 4.11 -5.35 21.89
CA ASP A 139 2.92 -5.18 21.05
C ASP A 139 3.30 -5.30 19.57
N ILE A 140 2.50 -6.01 18.78
CA ILE A 140 2.68 -6.10 17.33
C ILE A 140 1.67 -5.25 16.56
N LEU A 141 2.16 -4.64 15.48
CA LEU A 141 1.28 -4.09 14.46
C LEU A 141 0.81 -5.19 13.50
N GLN A 142 -0.45 -5.13 13.10
CA GLN A 142 -0.99 -6.06 12.11
C GLN A 142 -0.21 -5.97 10.79
N PRO A 143 0.25 -7.10 10.21
CA PRO A 143 0.94 -7.09 8.95
C PRO A 143 0.10 -6.46 7.82
N LYS A 144 0.68 -5.48 7.12
CA LYS A 144 0.11 -4.81 5.94
C LYS A 144 0.73 -5.33 4.66
N GLN A 145 -0.03 -5.31 3.57
CA GLN A 145 0.45 -5.67 2.24
C GLN A 145 0.76 -4.44 1.41
N PHE A 146 1.72 -4.59 0.49
CA PHE A 146 1.93 -3.63 -0.58
C PHE A 146 0.67 -3.57 -1.45
N HIS A 147 0.13 -2.38 -1.64
CA HIS A 147 -1.00 -2.17 -2.52
C HIS A 147 -0.49 -1.68 -3.87
N VAL A 148 -0.69 -2.48 -4.91
CA VAL A 148 -0.29 -2.17 -6.29
C VAL A 148 -1.00 -0.91 -6.82
N THR A 149 -2.20 -0.62 -6.30
CA THR A 149 -3.07 0.47 -6.79
C THR A 149 -3.15 1.67 -5.86
N ARG A 150 -2.32 1.73 -4.81
CA ARG A 150 -2.37 2.83 -3.82
C ARG A 150 -0.97 3.36 -3.52
N PHE A 151 -0.83 4.67 -3.67
CA PHE A 151 0.35 5.51 -3.49
C PHE A 151 1.34 5.09 -2.39
N VAL A 152 2.58 5.58 -2.51
CA VAL A 152 3.74 5.54 -1.58
C VAL A 152 3.43 5.35 -0.08
N SER A 153 2.35 5.97 0.41
CA SER A 153 1.82 5.75 1.76
C SER A 153 1.60 4.27 2.13
N SER A 154 1.31 3.40 1.16
CA SER A 154 1.15 1.96 1.35
C SER A 154 2.51 1.29 1.66
N GLN A 155 3.57 1.67 0.94
CA GLN A 155 4.92 1.14 1.14
C GLN A 155 5.50 1.58 2.49
N LEU A 156 5.37 2.87 2.84
CA LEU A 156 5.84 3.39 4.12
C LEU A 156 5.22 2.63 5.30
N ARG A 157 3.90 2.40 5.25
CA ARG A 157 3.18 1.65 6.30
C ARG A 157 3.68 0.21 6.42
N VAL A 158 4.07 -0.43 5.32
CA VAL A 158 4.69 -1.76 5.36
C VAL A 158 6.04 -1.70 6.09
N TYR A 159 6.90 -0.76 5.73
CA TYR A 159 8.21 -0.60 6.39
C TYR A 159 8.08 -0.27 7.87
N GLU A 160 7.18 0.64 8.24
CA GLU A 160 6.89 0.95 9.64
C GLU A 160 6.43 -0.29 10.42
N THR A 161 5.57 -1.12 9.81
CA THR A 161 5.09 -2.35 10.44
C THR A 161 6.24 -3.34 10.66
N ILE A 162 7.11 -3.52 9.67
CA ILE A 162 8.29 -4.39 9.79
C ILE A 162 9.24 -3.87 10.86
N LEU A 163 9.53 -2.57 10.87
CA LEU A 163 10.44 -1.96 11.84
C LEU A 163 9.91 -2.10 13.28
N ARG A 164 8.62 -1.88 13.50
CA ARG A 164 8.01 -2.07 14.83
C ARG A 164 8.01 -3.53 15.26
N ASN A 165 7.75 -4.45 14.34
CA ASN A 165 7.69 -5.88 14.64
C ASN A 165 9.06 -6.58 14.54
N TRP A 166 10.16 -5.85 14.32
CA TRP A 166 11.46 -6.41 13.96
C TRP A 166 11.97 -7.43 14.99
N LYS A 167 11.86 -7.13 16.29
CA LYS A 167 12.29 -8.03 17.36
C LYS A 167 11.51 -9.34 17.34
N THR A 168 10.19 -9.26 17.21
CA THR A 168 9.31 -10.43 17.13
C THR A 168 9.61 -11.28 15.90
N LEU A 169 9.78 -10.63 14.73
CA LEU A 169 10.14 -11.30 13.48
C LEU A 169 11.50 -11.99 13.58
N TYR A 170 12.46 -11.37 14.26
CA TYR A 170 13.79 -11.95 14.49
C TYR A 170 13.70 -13.22 15.34
N VAL A 171 12.97 -13.19 16.46
CA VAL A 171 12.78 -14.36 17.34
C VAL A 171 12.12 -15.52 16.58
N LEU A 172 11.11 -15.24 15.76
CA LEU A 172 10.48 -16.26 14.91
C LEU A 172 11.45 -16.86 13.90
N GLN A 173 12.23 -16.02 13.22
CA GLN A 173 13.21 -16.51 12.26
C GLN A 173 14.25 -17.41 12.95
N GLU A 174 14.72 -17.04 14.16
CA GLU A 174 15.65 -17.89 14.91
C GLU A 174 15.05 -19.25 15.27
N LYS A 175 13.75 -19.30 15.62
CA LYS A 175 13.04 -20.56 15.90
C LYS A 175 12.90 -21.40 14.63
N ASP A 176 12.54 -20.79 13.51
CA ASP A 176 12.44 -21.46 12.21
C ASP A 176 13.79 -22.05 11.78
N ASP A 177 14.89 -21.30 11.95
CA ASP A 177 16.24 -21.74 11.62
C ASP A 177 16.66 -22.97 12.45
N VAL A 178 16.34 -22.98 13.74
CA VAL A 178 16.62 -24.12 14.64
C VAL A 178 15.81 -25.35 14.21
N ASN A 179 14.51 -25.18 13.94
CA ASN A 179 13.65 -26.28 13.50
C ASN A 179 14.11 -26.87 12.16
N MET A 180 14.52 -26.02 11.21
CA MET A 180 15.02 -26.45 9.91
C MET A 180 16.33 -27.23 10.06
N ALA A 181 17.28 -26.74 10.87
CA ALA A 181 18.53 -27.44 11.16
C ALA A 181 18.31 -28.83 11.79
N LEU A 182 17.36 -28.95 12.72
CA LEU A 182 16.99 -30.23 13.34
C LEU A 182 16.38 -31.20 12.33
N SER A 183 15.54 -30.71 11.40
CA SER A 183 14.88 -31.54 10.39
C SER A 183 15.84 -32.10 9.33
N HIS A 184 16.94 -31.41 9.04
CA HIS A 184 17.93 -31.83 8.04
C HIS A 184 19.12 -32.60 8.62
N GLY A 185 19.19 -32.80 9.93
CA GLY A 185 20.32 -33.48 10.59
C GLY A 185 21.60 -32.64 10.65
N ASP A 186 21.58 -31.41 10.12
CA ASP A 186 22.69 -30.46 10.14
C ASP A 186 22.65 -29.61 11.41
N ILE A 187 23.16 -30.18 12.50
CA ILE A 187 23.31 -29.43 13.75
C ILE A 187 24.62 -28.64 13.69
N SER A 188 24.57 -27.43 13.15
CA SER A 188 25.69 -26.49 13.22
C SER A 188 26.12 -26.23 14.67
N THR A 189 27.38 -25.86 14.90
CA THR A 189 27.92 -25.54 16.24
C THR A 189 27.11 -24.45 16.96
N ARG A 190 26.54 -23.50 16.21
CA ARG A 190 25.69 -22.43 16.73
C ARG A 190 24.32 -22.95 17.20
N THR A 191 23.77 -23.94 16.51
CA THR A 191 22.50 -24.60 16.86
C THR A 191 22.65 -25.43 18.14
N ARG A 192 23.79 -26.14 18.30
CA ARG A 192 24.14 -26.85 19.54
C ARG A 192 24.21 -25.93 20.76
N GLN A 193 24.97 -24.84 20.65
CA GLN A 193 25.13 -23.88 21.75
C GLN A 193 23.80 -23.26 22.21
N LYS A 194 22.84 -23.05 21.29
CA LYS A 194 21.50 -22.54 21.64
C LYS A 194 20.63 -23.60 22.31
N LEU A 195 20.66 -24.84 21.85
CA LEU A 195 19.95 -25.96 22.49
C LEU A 195 20.47 -26.19 23.92
N ASP A 196 21.79 -26.14 24.11
CA ASP A 196 22.43 -26.27 25.42
C ASP A 196 22.07 -25.11 26.38
N ALA A 197 21.85 -23.90 25.84
CA ALA A 197 21.41 -22.74 26.62
C ALA A 197 19.93 -22.83 27.02
N GLN A 198 19.07 -23.43 26.19
CA GLN A 198 17.65 -23.68 26.50
C GLN A 198 17.46 -24.86 27.47
N GLN A 199 18.42 -25.79 27.54
CA GLN A 199 18.39 -26.97 28.41
C GLN A 199 19.03 -26.76 29.79
N LYS A 200 19.44 -25.53 30.16
CA LYS A 200 19.82 -25.24 31.55
C LYS A 200 18.59 -24.78 32.34
N PRO A 201 17.86 -25.67 33.04
CA PRO A 201 16.99 -25.23 34.11
C PRO A 201 17.87 -24.55 35.15
N GLY A 202 17.40 -23.41 35.65
CA GLY A 202 18.00 -22.80 36.83
C GLY A 202 17.90 -23.77 37.99
N ASP A 203 19.01 -24.42 38.33
CA ASP A 203 19.29 -24.81 39.70
C ASP A 203 19.39 -23.51 40.51
N LYS A 204 18.23 -23.03 40.95
CA LYS A 204 18.11 -22.10 42.06
C LYS A 204 17.28 -22.76 43.13
N ASP A 205 18.03 -23.25 44.12
CA ASP A 205 17.69 -23.26 45.53
C ASP A 205 16.30 -23.80 45.90
N VAL A 206 16.28 -25.11 46.15
CA VAL A 206 15.37 -25.65 47.16
C VAL A 206 16.14 -25.70 48.48
N ASP A 207 16.18 -24.57 49.17
CA ASP A 207 16.21 -24.61 50.62
C ASP A 207 14.84 -25.13 51.08
N SER A 208 14.80 -26.23 51.84
CA SER A 208 14.03 -26.29 53.09
C SER A 208 14.07 -27.67 53.78
N VAL A 209 14.34 -27.59 55.09
CA VAL A 209 13.95 -28.46 56.21
C VAL A 209 14.69 -29.79 56.42
N ALA A 210 15.64 -29.76 57.35
CA ALA A 210 15.50 -30.41 58.68
C ALA A 210 16.48 -29.77 59.68
#